data_AF-A0A9D4HTB6-F1
#
_entry.id   AF-A0A9D4HTB6-F1
#
_cell.length_a   1.000
_cell.length_b   1.000
_cell.length_c   1.000
_cell.angle_alpha   90.00
_cell.angle_beta   90.00
_cell.angle_gamma   90.00
#
_symmetry.space_group_name_H-M   'P 1'
#
loop_
_entity.id
_entity.type
_entity.pdbx_description
1 polymer ?
#
loop_
_entity_poly.entity_id
_entity_poly.type
_entity_poly.pdbx_seq_one_letter_code
_entity_poly.pdbx_strand_id
1 'polypeptide(L)'
;MSCERSGAGVVSYYGLLYVVGGYDGKEGLSTVEYFDPKVDVWTLLPFCMMTANSCPGVTLIDRPSCLGRNHSHLQAENKAQL
;
A
#
# COMPACT_ATOMS: atom_id res chain seq x y z
N MET A 1 -4.20 6.63 18.18
CA MET A 1 -5.04 7.33 17.19
C MET A 1 -6.22 6.44 16.91
N SER A 2 -7.45 6.92 17.08
CA SER A 2 -8.67 6.17 16.75
C SER A 2 -9.57 7.13 15.99
N CYS A 3 -9.40 7.18 14.67
CA CYS A 3 -10.43 7.75 13.81
C CYS A 3 -11.45 6.64 13.61
N GLU A 4 -12.73 6.90 13.89
CA GLU A 4 -13.76 5.94 13.51
C GLU A 4 -13.71 5.75 11.99
N ARG A 5 -13.84 4.52 11.51
CA ARG A 5 -13.84 4.24 10.08
C ARG A 5 -15.00 3.34 9.76
N SER A 6 -16.00 3.90 9.08
CA SER A 6 -17.07 3.14 8.46
C SER A 6 -16.79 2.95 6.97
N GLY A 7 -17.13 1.77 6.43
CA GLY A 7 -16.94 1.47 5.02
C GLY A 7 -15.50 1.59 4.54
N ALA A 8 -14.51 1.28 5.37
CA ALA A 8 -13.12 1.22 4.92
C ALA A 8 -12.82 -0.09 4.17
N GLY A 9 -11.89 -0.02 3.22
CA GLY A 9 -11.35 -1.22 2.57
C GLY A 9 -10.25 -1.82 3.42
N VAL A 10 -10.22 -3.15 3.56
CA VAL A 10 -9.24 -3.84 4.39
C VAL A 10 -8.53 -4.94 3.61
N VAL A 11 -7.20 -5.04 3.76
CA VAL A 11 -6.38 -6.10 3.14
C VAL A 11 -5.25 -6.52 4.07
N SER A 12 -4.95 -7.82 4.11
CA SER A 12 -3.81 -8.36 4.86
C SER A 12 -2.60 -8.61 3.95
N TYR A 13 -1.39 -8.24 4.38
CA TYR A 13 -0.15 -8.54 3.66
C TYR A 13 1.02 -8.70 4.63
N TYR A 14 1.83 -9.76 4.46
CA TYR A 14 2.97 -10.10 5.33
C TYR A 14 2.69 -10.05 6.84
N GLY A 15 1.48 -10.44 7.25
CA GLY A 15 1.08 -10.45 8.67
C GLY A 15 0.68 -9.09 9.24
N LEU A 16 0.57 -8.05 8.41
CA LEU A 16 0.03 -6.74 8.75
C LEU A 16 -1.37 -6.58 8.18
N LEU A 17 -2.22 -5.80 8.86
CA LEU A 17 -3.58 -5.48 8.42
C LEU A 17 -3.62 -4.03 7.94
N TYR A 18 -3.86 -3.81 6.66
CA TYR A 18 -3.97 -2.47 6.07
C TYR A 18 -5.43 -2.05 5.96
N VAL A 19 -5.71 -0.81 6.38
CA VAL A 19 -7.02 -0.17 6.32
C VAL A 19 -6.90 1.08 5.45
N VAL A 20 -7.71 1.13 4.39
CA VAL A 20 -7.65 2.13 3.33
C VAL A 20 -8.95 2.93 3.33
N GLY A 21 -8.82 4.26 3.48
CA GLY A 21 -9.94 5.19 3.38
C GLY A 21 -11.04 4.96 4.42
N GLY A 22 -12.30 5.12 4.01
CA GLY A 22 -13.47 5.03 4.88
C GLY A 22 -14.10 6.39 5.15
N TYR A 23 -14.97 6.44 6.16
CA TYR A 23 -15.67 7.66 6.58
C TYR A 23 -15.63 7.79 8.10
N ASP A 24 -15.23 8.97 8.59
CA ASP A 24 -15.02 9.26 10.02
C ASP A 24 -16.21 9.89 10.74
N GLY A 25 -17.38 9.90 10.11
CA GLY A 25 -18.56 10.59 10.61
C GLY A 25 -18.65 12.05 10.15
N LYS A 26 -17.61 12.60 9.52
CA LYS A 26 -17.58 13.95 8.96
C LYS A 26 -17.27 13.92 7.47
N GLU A 27 -16.16 13.30 7.09
CA GLU A 27 -15.66 13.28 5.71
C GLU A 27 -15.10 11.92 5.31
N GLY A 28 -14.96 11.73 3.99
CA GLY A 28 -14.26 10.58 3.45
C GLY A 28 -12.78 10.68 3.78
N LEU A 29 -12.17 9.56 4.14
CA LEU A 29 -10.75 9.49 4.45
C LEU A 29 -9.97 9.11 3.19
N SER A 30 -8.88 9.82 2.94
CA SER A 30 -7.86 9.45 1.94
C SER A 30 -6.66 8.73 2.56
N THR A 31 -6.64 8.61 3.89
CA THR A 31 -5.52 8.02 4.62
C THR A 31 -5.50 6.51 4.54
N VAL A 32 -4.29 5.94 4.65
CA VAL A 32 -4.06 4.51 4.82
C VAL A 32 -3.31 4.30 6.11
N GLU A 33 -3.75 3.34 6.91
CA GLU A 33 -3.04 2.89 8.10
C GLU A 33 -2.88 1.38 8.10
N TYR A 34 -1.92 0.88 8.86
CA TYR A 34 -1.77 -0.55 9.08
C TYR A 34 -1.61 -0.89 10.55
N PHE A 35 -2.06 -2.07 10.93
CA PHE A 35 -1.90 -2.65 12.24
C PHE A 35 -0.83 -3.75 12.20
N ASP A 36 0.14 -3.65 13.10
CA ASP A 36 1.10 -4.72 13.39
C ASP A 36 0.69 -5.46 14.68
N PRO A 37 0.16 -6.69 14.58
CA PRO A 37 -0.27 -7.46 15.75
C PRO A 37 0.87 -7.92 16.65
N LYS A 38 2.13 -7.87 16.19
CA LYS A 38 3.30 -8.27 17.01
C LYS A 38 3.65 -7.22 18.06
N VAL A 39 3.42 -5.95 17.74
CA VAL A 39 3.71 -4.81 18.62
C VAL A 39 2.45 -4.11 19.11
N ASP A 40 1.28 -4.52 18.62
CA ASP A 40 -0.04 -3.95 18.94
C ASP A 40 -0.13 -2.44 18.64
N VAL A 41 0.34 -2.05 17.45
CA VAL A 41 0.42 -0.64 17.05
C VAL A 41 -0.21 -0.43 15.68
N TRP A 42 -1.01 0.64 15.61
CA TRP A 42 -1.49 1.24 14.38
C TRP A 42 -0.52 2.31 13.89
N THR A 43 -0.14 2.23 12.61
CA THR A 43 0.79 3.18 11.97
C THR A 43 0.14 3.79 10.74
N LEU A 44 0.15 5.12 10.66
CA LEU A 44 -0.31 5.87 9.51
C LEU A 44 0.75 5.86 8.41
N LEU A 45 0.38 5.51 7.18
CA LEU A 45 1.27 5.63 6.04
C LEU A 45 1.31 7.08 5.54
N PRO A 46 2.47 7.56 5.04
CA PRO A 46 2.60 8.91 4.51
C PRO A 46 1.88 9.11 3.17
N PHE A 47 1.46 8.02 2.52
CA PHE A 47 0.75 8.07 1.25
C PHE A 47 -0.76 8.14 1.49
N CYS A 48 -1.37 9.20 0.97
CA CYS A 48 -2.81 9.32 0.89
C CYS A 48 -3.30 8.98 -0.52
N MET A 49 -4.53 8.49 -0.61
CA MET A 49 -5.23 8.37 -1.88
C MET A 49 -5.44 9.77 -2.48
N MET A 50 -5.40 9.87 -3.81
CA MET A 50 -5.67 11.13 -4.52
C MET A 50 -7.07 11.71 -4.24
N THR A 51 -8.00 10.88 -3.77
CA THR A 51 -9.36 11.30 -3.41
C THR A 51 -9.78 10.61 -2.12
N ALA A 52 -10.50 11.34 -1.27
CA ALA A 52 -11.22 10.80 -0.13
C ALA A 52 -12.28 9.79 -0.61
N ASN A 53 -12.24 8.55 -0.13
CA ASN A 53 -13.15 7.49 -0.58
C ASN A 53 -13.92 6.89 0.59
N SER A 54 -15.25 7.00 0.55
CA SER A 54 -16.14 6.13 1.32
C SER A 54 -16.36 4.83 0.54
N CYS A 55 -16.23 3.68 1.20
CA CYS A 55 -16.42 2.35 0.61
C CYS A 55 -15.43 1.96 -0.52
N PRO A 56 -14.10 2.12 -0.35
CA PRO A 56 -13.16 1.64 -1.35
C PRO A 56 -13.17 0.10 -1.42
N GLY A 57 -13.24 -0.45 -2.63
CA GLY A 57 -12.91 -1.85 -2.88
C GLY A 57 -11.40 -2.00 -2.97
N VAL A 58 -10.82 -2.88 -2.15
CA VAL A 58 -9.37 -3.14 -2.13
C VAL A 58 -9.07 -4.59 -2.45
N THR A 59 -7.97 -4.83 -3.17
CA THR A 59 -7.44 -6.17 -3.43
C THR A 59 -5.92 -6.14 -3.35
N LEU A 60 -5.32 -7.24 -2.88
CA LEU A 60 -3.89 -7.45 -2.94
C LEU A 60 -3.51 -7.90 -4.35
N ILE A 61 -2.45 -7.32 -4.92
CA ILE A 61 -1.77 -7.88 -6.09
C ILE A 61 -0.31 -8.08 -5.69
N ASP A 62 0.02 -9.31 -5.31
CA ASP A 62 1.42 -9.69 -5.10
C ASP A 62 2.06 -9.96 -6.45
N ARG A 63 3.03 -9.11 -6.83
CA ARG A 63 3.80 -9.29 -8.05
C ARG A 63 5.16 -9.85 -7.60
N PRO A 64 5.39 -11.17 -7.68
CA PRO A 64 6.67 -11.73 -7.31
C PRO A 64 7.74 -11.03 -8.15
N SER A 65 8.72 -10.44 -7.48
CA SER A 65 9.92 -9.96 -8.14
C SER A 65 10.47 -11.13 -8.94
N CYS A 66 10.48 -11.00 -10.26
CA CYS A 66 10.87 -12.07 -11.16
C CYS A 66 12.24 -12.62 -10.72
N LEU A 67 12.24 -13.87 -10.27
CA LEU A 67 13.44 -14.63 -10.00
C LEU A 67 14.17 -14.79 -11.34
N GLY A 68 15.25 -14.02 -11.54
CA GLY A 68 16.15 -14.18 -12.68
C GLY A 68 16.18 -13.03 -13.68
N ARG A 69 16.60 -11.83 -13.26
CA ARG A 69 17.34 -10.94 -14.17
C ARG A 69 18.80 -11.39 -14.15
N ASN A 70 19.14 -12.34 -15.02
CA ASN A 70 20.53 -12.73 -15.24
C ASN A 70 21.32 -11.47 -15.64
N HIS A 71 22.28 -11.09 -14.79
CA HIS A 71 23.14 -9.91 -14.90
C HIS A 71 24.15 -9.95 -16.07
N SER A 72 23.88 -10.70 -17.15
CA SER A 72 24.79 -10.85 -18.30
C SER A 72 24.45 -9.97 -19.51
N HIS A 73 23.41 -9.13 -19.44
CA HIS A 73 22.97 -8.28 -20.56
C HIS A 73 22.97 -6.77 -20.23
N LEU A 74 23.98 -6.29 -19.48
CA LEU A 74 24.19 -4.85 -19.22
C LEU A 74 25.55 -4.32 -19.69
N GLN A 75 26.30 -5.09 -20.49
CA GLN A 75 27.61 -4.65 -21.02
C GLN A 75 27.62 -4.37 -22.53
N ALA A 76 26.47 -4.38 -23.20
CA ALA A 76 26.40 -4.12 -24.65
C ALA A 76 25.93 -2.70 -25.04
N GLU A 77 25.36 -1.92 -24.14
CA GLU A 77 24.74 -0.63 -24.52
C GLU A 77 25.61 0.61 -24.27
N ASN A 78 26.92 0.46 -24.04
CA ASN A 78 27.83 1.60 -23.82
C ASN A 78 29.04 1.67 -24.77
N LYS A 79 28.84 1.25 -26.04
CA LYS A 79 29.86 1.40 -27.10
C LYS A 79 29.35 1.90 -28.45
N ALA A 80 28.25 2.65 -28.47
CA ALA A 80 27.72 3.28 -29.69
C ALA A 80 27.53 4.80 -29.57
N GLN A 81 28.46 5.49 -28.88
CA GLN A 81 28.69 6.92 -29.07
C GLN A 81 30.18 7.12 -29.37
N LEU A 82 30.52 6.93 -30.65
CA LEU A 82 31.63 7.60 -31.32
C LEU A 82 31.03 8.71 -32.18
#